data_AF-V8C6F0-F1
#
_entry.id   AF-V8C6F0-F1
#
_cell.length_a   1.000
_cell.length_b   1.000
_cell.length_c   1.000
_cell.angle_alpha   90.00
_cell.angle_beta   90.00
_cell.angle_gamma   90.00
#
_symmetry.space_group_name_H-M   'P 1'
#
loop_
_entity.id
_entity.type
_entity.pdbx_description
1 polymer ?
#
loop_
_entity_poly.entity_id
_entity_poly.type
_entity_poly.pdbx_seq_one_letter_code
_entity_poly.pdbx_strand_id
1 'polypeptide(L)'
;MIGLILGNIMVVLGVFSIIKGKLPLIKRYNGVKNIKLHSRIEGTAILLVGIMLIFQCFISLGNVEIVIIILSICIFSLILEIALKVI
;
A
#
# COMPACT_ATOMS: atom_id res chain seq x y z
N MET A 1 4.62 12.82 15.72
CA MET A 1 5.48 13.34 14.62
C MET A 1 5.99 12.24 13.68
N ILE A 2 6.55 11.13 14.19
CA ILE A 2 7.08 10.05 13.31
C ILE A 2 6.03 9.46 12.35
N GLY A 3 4.79 9.24 12.79
CA GLY A 3 3.72 8.73 11.94
C GLY A 3 3.34 9.67 10.78
N LEU A 4 3.40 10.98 11.00
CA LEU A 4 3.19 11.99 9.96
C LEU A 4 4.28 11.93 8.89
N ILE A 5 5.55 11.81 9.30
CA ILE A 5 6.69 11.75 8.37
C ILE A 5 6.62 10.46 7.54
N LEU A 6 6.42 9.31 8.20
CA LEU A 6 6.27 8.01 7.54
C LEU A 6 5.07 7.99 6.59
N GLY A 7 3.91 8.49 7.03
CA GLY A 7 2.71 8.56 6.22
C GLY A 7 2.91 9.36 4.93
N ASN A 8 3.55 10.53 5.01
CA ASN A 8 3.85 11.34 3.83
C ASN A 8 4.79 10.62 2.83
N ILE A 9 5.84 9.94 3.33
CA ILE A 9 6.74 9.16 2.47
C ILE A 9 5.97 8.04 1.77
N MET A 10 5.12 7.31 2.50
CA MET A 10 4.30 6.24 1.94
C MET A 10 3.32 6.74 0.88
N VAL A 11 2.68 7.90 1.09
CA VAL A 11 1.79 8.51 0.09
C VAL A 11 2.56 8.82 -1.20
N VAL A 12 3.75 9.42 -1.11
CA VAL A 12 4.58 9.72 -2.29
C VAL A 12 4.97 8.43 -3.03
N LEU A 13 5.37 7.39 -2.29
CA LEU A 13 5.72 6.09 -2.87
C LEU A 13 4.52 5.40 -3.52
N GLY A 14 3.34 5.50 -2.91
CA GLY A 14 2.08 4.96 -3.44
C GLY A 14 1.69 5.62 -4.76
N VAL A 15 1.68 6.97 -4.80
CA VAL A 15 1.38 7.74 -6.02
C VAL A 15 2.40 7.41 -7.12
N PHE A 16 3.70 7.36 -6.79
CA PHE A 16 4.74 7.01 -7.74
C PHE A 16 4.53 5.62 -8.35
N SER A 17 4.17 4.64 -7.52
CA SER A 17 3.93 3.26 -7.95
C SER A 17 2.71 3.14 -8.89
N ILE A 18 1.66 3.93 -8.65
CA ILE A 18 0.46 3.98 -9.50
C ILE A 18 0.79 4.59 -10.88
N ILE A 19 1.53 5.71 -10.90
CA ILE A 19 1.88 6.43 -12.14
C ILE A 19 2.86 5.62 -12.99
N LYS A 20 3.95 5.12 -12.40
CA LYS A 20 4.98 4.37 -13.14
C LYS A 20 4.55 2.94 -13.49
N GLY A 21 3.60 2.37 -12.74
CA GLY A 21 3.25 0.94 -12.84
C GLY A 21 4.42 0.03 -12.50
N LYS A 22 5.37 0.51 -11.69
CA LYS A 22 6.46 -0.25 -11.08
C LYS A 22 6.69 0.27 -9.66
N LEU A 23 6.97 -0.65 -8.74
CA LEU A 23 7.33 -0.31 -7.37
C LEU A 23 8.79 0.18 -7.36
N PRO A 24 9.08 1.36 -6.77
CA PRO A 24 10.41 1.98 -6.84
C PRO A 24 11.54 1.15 -6.22
N LEU A 25 11.21 0.21 -5.33
CA LEU A 25 12.18 -0.59 -4.57
C LEU A 25 12.38 -2.02 -5.13
N ILE A 26 11.53 -2.46 -6.06
CA ILE A 26 11.52 -3.86 -6.54
C ILE A 26 12.09 -3.92 -7.96
N LYS A 27 13.25 -4.59 -8.10
CA LYS A 27 13.92 -4.77 -9.40
C LYS A 27 13.52 -6.05 -10.14
N ARG A 28 13.04 -7.07 -9.44
CA ARG A 28 12.64 -8.37 -10.02
C ARG A 28 11.29 -8.79 -9.47
N TYR A 29 10.40 -9.23 -10.36
CA TYR A 29 9.09 -9.78 -10.03
C TYR A 29 9.08 -11.25 -10.44
N ASN A 30 9.05 -12.16 -9.46
CA ASN A 30 8.91 -13.60 -9.72
C ASN A 30 7.45 -14.01 -9.52
N GLY A 31 6.90 -14.79 -10.44
CA GLY A 31 5.52 -15.30 -10.34
C GLY A 31 4.42 -14.27 -10.63
N VAL A 32 4.76 -13.05 -11.04
CA VAL A 32 3.78 -12.02 -11.41
C VAL A 32 3.53 -12.05 -12.91
N LYS A 33 2.30 -12.37 -13.32
CA LYS A 33 1.88 -12.36 -14.73
C LYS A 33 1.76 -10.95 -15.28
N ASN A 34 1.27 -9.99 -14.48
CA ASN A 34 1.08 -8.60 -14.90
C ASN A 34 1.67 -7.59 -13.91
N ILE A 35 2.92 -7.22 -14.14
CA ILE A 35 3.70 -6.32 -13.27
C ILE A 35 3.05 -4.94 -13.11
N LYS A 36 2.45 -4.40 -14.17
CA LYS A 36 1.80 -3.07 -14.11
C LYS A 36 0.56 -3.08 -13.23
N LEU A 37 -0.23 -4.16 -13.28
CA LEU A 37 -1.44 -4.28 -12.45
C LEU A 37 -1.07 -4.50 -10.98
N HIS A 38 -0.14 -5.42 -10.71
CA HIS A 38 0.43 -5.65 -9.38
C HIS A 38 0.92 -4.35 -8.73
N SER A 39 1.76 -3.61 -9.45
CA SER A 39 2.29 -2.34 -8.94
C SER A 39 1.22 -1.28 -8.69
N ARG A 40 0.09 -1.30 -9.42
CA ARG A 40 -1.01 -0.37 -9.18
C ARG A 40 -1.81 -0.78 -7.95
N ILE A 41 -2.08 -2.07 -7.77
CA ILE A 41 -2.83 -2.60 -6.62
C ILE A 41 -2.04 -2.36 -5.33
N GLU A 42 -0.78 -2.80 -5.30
CA GLU A 42 0.14 -2.53 -4.17
C GLU A 42 0.37 -1.04 -3.96
N GLY A 43 0.51 -0.27 -5.05
CA GLY A 43 0.62 1.19 -4.98
C GLY A 43 -0.58 1.85 -4.31
N THR A 44 -1.80 1.40 -4.62
CA THR A 44 -3.03 1.88 -3.97
C THR A 44 -3.11 1.48 -2.50
N ALA A 45 -2.67 0.27 -2.15
CA ALA A 45 -2.65 -0.19 -0.76
C ALA A 45 -1.70 0.64 0.10
N ILE A 46 -0.48 0.89 -0.39
CA ILE A 46 0.52 1.73 0.28
C ILE A 46 0.01 3.16 0.46
N LEU A 47 -0.66 3.71 -0.56
CA LEU A 47 -1.25 5.04 -0.51
C LEU A 47 -2.35 5.12 0.57
N LEU A 48 -3.22 4.12 0.65
CA LEU A 48 -4.30 4.05 1.64
C LEU A 48 -3.75 3.95 3.07
N VAL A 49 -2.73 3.11 3.28
CA VAL A 49 -2.04 3.00 4.58
C VAL A 49 -1.34 4.31 4.95
N GLY A 50 -0.67 4.96 4.01
CA GLY A 50 0.00 6.24 4.24
C GLY A 50 -0.97 7.35 4.68
N ILE A 51 -2.14 7.42 4.05
CA ILE A 51 -3.21 8.34 4.45
C ILE A 51 -3.71 8.03 5.86
N MET A 52 -3.97 6.75 6.18
CA MET A 52 -4.42 6.35 7.51
C MET A 52 -3.43 6.69 8.62
N LEU A 53 -2.11 6.54 8.37
CA LEU A 53 -1.07 6.94 9.33
C LEU A 53 -1.02 8.46 9.56
N ILE A 54 -1.35 9.26 8.53
CA ILE A 54 -1.51 10.71 8.70
C ILE A 54 -2.75 11.01 9.55
N PHE A 55 -3.88 10.35 9.27
CA PHE A 55 -5.13 10.53 10.02
C PHE A 55 -5.08 10.03 11.46
N GLN A 56 -4.26 9.02 11.77
CA GLN A 56 -3.98 8.59 13.13
C GLN A 56 -3.43 9.75 14.00
N CYS A 57 -2.77 10.74 13.41
CA CYS A 57 -2.28 11.88 14.16
C CYS A 57 -3.41 12.85 14.59
N PHE A 58 -4.59 12.74 13.97
CA PHE A 58 -5.77 13.57 14.27
C PHE A 58 -6.86 12.80 15.03
N ILE A 59 -6.99 11.50 14.77
CA ILE A 59 -7.93 10.61 15.43
C ILE A 59 -7.12 9.65 16.29
N SER A 60 -7.37 9.64 17.60
CA SER A 60 -6.67 8.76 18.56
C SER A 60 -7.13 7.30 18.41
N LEU A 61 -6.83 6.67 17.26
CA LEU A 61 -6.98 5.23 17.08
C LEU A 61 -5.94 4.48 17.91
N GLY A 62 -6.35 3.37 18.52
CA GLY A 62 -5.45 2.49 19.26
C GLY A 62 -4.47 1.79 18.32
N ASN A 63 -3.23 1.56 18.76
CA ASN A 63 -2.20 0.87 17.97
C ASN A 63 -2.67 -0.49 17.42
N VAL A 64 -3.49 -1.21 18.19
CA VAL A 64 -4.06 -2.51 17.77
C VAL A 64 -5.03 -2.34 16.59
N GLU A 65 -5.86 -1.30 16.62
CA GLU A 65 -6.84 -1.02 15.55
C GLU A 65 -6.13 -0.71 14.23
N ILE A 66 -5.05 0.06 14.28
CA ILE A 66 -4.25 0.40 13.10
C ILE A 66 -3.61 -0.84 12.49
N VAL A 67 -3.05 -1.73 13.32
CA VAL A 67 -2.48 -2.99 12.84
C VAL A 67 -3.55 -3.85 12.16
N ILE A 68 -4.75 -3.94 12.75
CA ILE A 68 -5.87 -4.68 12.16
C ILE A 68 -6.27 -4.09 10.80
N ILE A 69 -6.37 -2.75 10.71
CA ILE A 69 -6.71 -2.06 9.46
C ILE A 69 -5.64 -2.33 8.39
N ILE A 70 -4.35 -2.16 8.72
CA ILE A 70 -3.25 -2.44 7.78
C ILE A 70 -3.32 -3.88 7.30
N LEU A 71 -3.50 -4.85 8.21
CA LEU A 71 -3.59 -6.26 7.86
C LEU A 71 -4.77 -6.53 6.91
N SER A 72 -5.94 -5.95 7.19
CA SER A 72 -7.13 -6.09 6.34
C SER A 72 -6.91 -5.53 4.93
N ILE A 73 -6.23 -4.38 4.81
CA ILE A 73 -5.87 -3.79 3.51
C ILE A 73 -4.94 -4.74 2.75
N CYS A 74 -3.92 -5.29 3.40
CA CYS A 74 -2.99 -6.23 2.78
C CYS A 74 -3.70 -7.50 2.29
N ILE A 75 -4.58 -8.09 3.11
CA ILE A 75 -5.35 -9.27 2.73
C ILE A 75 -6.26 -8.96 1.53
N PHE A 76 -6.94 -7.80 1.55
CA PHE A 76 -7.81 -7.39 0.44
C PHE A 76 -7.03 -7.21 -0.87
N SER A 77 -5.86 -6.57 -0.83
CA SER A 77 -4.98 -6.42 -1.99
C SER A 77 -4.57 -7.77 -2.57
N LEU A 78 -4.18 -8.71 -1.71
CA LEU A 78 -3.78 -10.06 -2.13
C LEU A 78 -4.94 -10.83 -2.77
N ILE A 79 -6.14 -10.74 -2.19
CA ILE A 79 -7.35 -11.33 -2.78
C ILE A 79 -7.62 -10.72 -4.17
N LEU A 80 -7.49 -9.39 -4.30
CA LEU A 80 -7.70 -8.69 -5.57
C LEU A 80 -6.69 -9.15 -6.64
N GLU A 81 -5.43 -9.35 -6.25
CA GLU A 81 -4.39 -9.84 -7.16
C GLU A 81 -4.65 -11.25 -7.66
N ILE A 82 -5.13 -12.14 -6.79
CA ILE A 82 -5.54 -13.51 -7.18
C ILE A 82 -6.77 -13.47 -8.09
N ALA A 83 -7.80 -12.69 -7.71
CA ALA A 83 -9.04 -12.59 -8.47
C ALA A 83 -8.82 -12.03 -9.89
N LEU A 84 -7.91 -11.06 -10.02
CA LEU A 84 -7.53 -10.46 -11.29
C LEU A 84 -6.44 -11.26 -12.04
N LYS A 85 -6.05 -12.44 -11.53
CA LYS A 85 -5.00 -13.32 -12.10
C LYS A 85 -3.68 -12.58 -12.36
N VAL A 86 -3.36 -11.63 -11.50
CA VAL A 86 -2.13 -10.83 -11.57
C VAL A 86 -0.93 -11.66 -11.18
N ILE A 87 -1.12 -12.54 -10.19
CA ILE A 87 -0.22 -13.61 -9.75
C ILE A 87 -0.80 -14.93 -10.28
#